data_AF-A0A1S5Y043-F1
#
_entry.id   AF-A0A1S5Y043-F1
#
_cell.length_a   1.000
_cell.length_b   1.000
_cell.length_c   1.000
_cell.angle_alpha   90.00
_cell.angle_beta   90.00
_cell.angle_gamma   90.00
#
_symmetry.space_group_name_H-M   'P 1'
#
loop_
_entity.id
_entity.type
_entity.pdbx_description
1 polymer ?
#
loop_
_entity_poly.entity_id
_entity_poly.type
_entity_poly.pdbx_seq_one_letter_code
_entity_poly.pdbx_strand_id
1 'polypeptide(L)'
;MFVNDTGHLPESGRVCVMGFQPDQSAPRTWYSVLINAARAEIEPMAEPRNAHHVLGVGAEIQSVKGPVFAAYFAASRDRYDTQPNYKSGLFVLVDGAVYAVRQEKITTSIRRGFRTREFTLLRGDRPQRSVEYPWPWYREPFMSSDPGLARSQDFLREMSTMVRAYGA
;
A
#
# COMPACT_ATOMS: atom_id res chain seq x y z
N MET A 1 -22.59 10.96 -3.24
CA MET A 1 -21.91 12.26 -3.11
C MET A 1 -20.66 12.01 -2.28
N PHE A 2 -19.48 12.06 -2.90
CA PHE A 2 -18.20 11.69 -2.27
C PHE A 2 -17.73 12.85 -1.39
N VAL A 3 -17.54 12.61 -0.09
CA VAL A 3 -16.93 13.57 0.84
C VAL A 3 -15.46 13.21 0.94
N ASN A 4 -14.63 14.17 0.55
CA ASN A 4 -13.20 14.04 0.40
C ASN A 4 -12.52 14.40 1.73
N ASP A 5 -12.23 13.42 2.59
CA ASP A 5 -11.54 13.64 3.86
C ASP A 5 -10.02 13.54 3.69
N THR A 6 -9.46 14.46 2.90
CA THR A 6 -8.00 14.65 2.75
C THR A 6 -7.42 15.61 3.80
N GLY A 7 -8.22 16.01 4.80
CA GLY A 7 -7.88 17.07 5.75
C GLY A 7 -6.76 16.75 6.73
N HIS A 8 -6.26 15.52 6.76
CA HIS A 8 -5.22 15.07 7.70
C HIS A 8 -3.96 14.51 7.01
N LEU A 9 -3.87 14.60 5.68
CA LEU A 9 -2.66 14.22 4.96
C LEU A 9 -1.63 15.35 5.05
N PRO A 10 -0.34 15.06 5.34
CA PRO A 10 0.70 16.06 5.39
C PRO A 10 0.85 16.73 4.03
N GLU A 11 0.72 18.05 4.00
CA GLU A 11 0.96 18.99 2.89
C GLU A 11 0.39 18.57 1.50
N SER A 12 -0.67 19.26 1.09
CA SER A 12 -1.15 19.31 -0.31
C SER A 12 -1.57 17.98 -0.96
N GLY A 13 -1.76 16.93 -0.16
CA GLY A 13 -2.16 15.60 -0.65
C GLY A 13 -1.02 14.79 -1.28
N ARG A 14 0.25 15.17 -1.09
CA ARG A 14 1.40 14.42 -1.61
C ARG A 14 2.04 13.55 -0.52
N VAL A 15 2.28 12.27 -0.86
CA VAL A 15 2.95 11.30 0.02
C VAL A 15 4.07 10.60 -0.73
N CYS A 16 5.21 10.39 -0.06
CA CYS A 16 6.28 9.56 -0.61
C CYS A 16 6.15 8.11 -0.12
N VAL A 17 6.18 7.15 -1.05
CA VAL A 17 6.24 5.71 -0.75
C VAL A 17 7.48 5.09 -1.38
N MET A 18 8.12 4.16 -0.67
CA MET A 18 9.22 3.37 -1.24
C MET A 18 8.68 2.22 -2.07
N GLY A 19 9.41 1.85 -3.13
CA GLY A 19 9.16 0.65 -3.89
C GLY A 19 9.34 -0.60 -3.02
N PHE A 20 8.41 -1.54 -3.14
CA PHE A 20 8.47 -2.82 -2.48
C PHE A 20 9.67 -3.62 -2.98
N GLN A 21 10.60 -3.92 -2.07
CA GLN A 21 11.77 -4.75 -2.33
C GLN A 21 12.00 -5.67 -1.13
N PRO A 22 11.72 -6.99 -1.25
CA PRO A 22 11.82 -7.91 -0.12
C PRO A 22 13.26 -8.08 0.38
N ASP A 23 14.27 -7.96 -0.50
CA ASP A 23 15.66 -8.32 -0.20
C ASP A 23 16.60 -7.11 0.00
N GLN A 24 16.06 -5.89 0.06
CA GLN A 24 16.82 -4.62 0.26
C GLN A 24 18.05 -4.42 -0.67
N SER A 25 18.16 -5.14 -1.79
CA SER A 25 19.22 -4.98 -2.77
C SER A 25 18.91 -3.88 -3.80
N ALA A 26 19.96 -3.27 -4.36
CA ALA A 26 19.91 -2.00 -5.09
C ALA A 26 19.16 -2.03 -6.44
N PRO A 27 18.76 -0.86 -6.98
CA PRO A 27 18.44 0.41 -6.30
C PRO A 27 16.95 0.47 -5.92
N ARG A 28 16.63 1.13 -4.79
CA ARG A 28 15.25 1.36 -4.36
C ARG A 28 14.57 2.39 -5.26
N THR A 29 13.39 2.03 -5.77
CA THR A 29 12.51 2.99 -6.45
C THR A 29 11.73 3.79 -5.40
N TRP A 30 11.44 5.05 -5.66
CA TRP A 30 10.64 5.91 -4.79
C TRP A 30 9.55 6.57 -5.63
N TYR A 31 8.35 6.66 -5.08
CA TYR A 31 7.19 7.18 -5.76
C TYR A 31 6.62 8.37 -4.99
N SER A 32 6.33 9.45 -5.70
CA SER A 32 5.47 10.53 -5.23
C SER A 32 4.03 10.17 -5.58
N VAL A 33 3.18 10.08 -4.57
CA VAL A 33 1.75 9.82 -4.70
C VAL A 33 1.01 11.12 -4.42
N LEU A 34 0.39 11.71 -5.44
CA LEU A 34 -0.47 12.88 -5.30
C LEU A 34 -1.93 12.43 -5.20
N ILE A 35 -2.61 12.82 -4.13
CA ILE A 35 -3.99 12.43 -3.83
C ILE A 35 -4.93 13.60 -4.11
N ASN A 36 -5.80 13.43 -5.11
CA ASN A 36 -6.84 14.37 -5.50
C ASN A 36 -8.21 13.70 -5.40
N ALA A 37 -9.09 14.20 -4.52
CA ALA A 37 -10.50 13.79 -4.49
C ALA A 37 -10.73 12.26 -4.41
N ALA A 38 -9.95 11.56 -3.57
CA ALA A 38 -9.88 10.09 -3.42
C ALA A 38 -9.27 9.30 -4.60
N ARG A 39 -8.69 10.00 -5.58
CA ARG A 39 -7.83 9.42 -6.61
C ARG A 39 -6.38 9.72 -6.34
N ALA A 40 -5.49 8.85 -6.79
CA ALA A 40 -4.07 9.04 -6.71
C ALA A 40 -3.40 9.03 -8.09
N GLU A 41 -2.52 10.00 -8.29
CA GLU A 41 -1.56 10.05 -9.39
C GLU A 41 -0.20 9.65 -8.86
N ILE A 42 0.53 8.84 -9.64
CA ILE A 42 1.79 8.23 -9.21
C ILE A 42 2.89 8.65 -10.17
N GLU A 43 3.93 9.27 -9.62
CA GLU A 43 5.08 9.73 -10.37
C GLU A 43 6.36 9.16 -9.75
N PRO A 44 7.33 8.69 -10.55
CA PRO A 44 8.66 8.41 -10.04
C PRO A 44 9.26 9.66 -9.40
N MET A 45 9.85 9.52 -8.22
CA MET A 45 10.43 10.65 -7.51
C MET A 45 11.79 11.04 -8.13
N ALA A 46 11.92 12.31 -8.51
CA ALA A 46 13.16 12.91 -8.95
C ALA A 46 14.19 12.98 -7.79
N GLU A 47 15.48 12.98 -8.12
CA GLU A 47 16.55 13.22 -7.15
C GLU A 47 16.60 14.71 -6.74
N PRO A 48 16.97 15.04 -5.49
CA PRO A 48 17.48 14.15 -4.44
C PRO A 48 16.36 13.43 -3.66
N ARG A 49 16.49 12.11 -3.54
CA ARG A 49 15.58 11.27 -2.74
C ARG A 49 15.93 11.35 -1.26
N ASN A 50 14.92 11.40 -0.40
CA ASN A 50 15.13 11.39 1.03
C ASN A 50 14.26 10.35 1.74
N ALA A 51 14.92 9.30 2.25
CA ALA A 51 14.28 8.15 2.90
C ALA A 51 13.44 8.55 4.13
N HIS A 52 13.79 9.64 4.79
CA HIS A 52 13.08 10.14 5.95
C HIS A 52 11.73 10.81 5.61
N HIS A 53 11.42 11.09 4.34
CA HIS A 53 10.09 11.58 3.93
C HIS A 53 9.09 10.44 3.66
N VAL A 54 9.51 9.18 3.74
CA VAL A 54 8.73 8.05 3.22
C VAL A 54 7.79 7.46 4.23
N LEU A 55 6.49 7.52 3.94
CA LEU A 55 5.42 7.17 4.86
C LEU A 55 4.88 5.75 4.65
N GLY A 56 5.36 5.05 3.63
CA GLY A 56 4.82 3.74 3.27
C GLY A 56 5.57 3.04 2.15
N VAL A 57 4.94 1.98 1.64
CA VAL A 57 5.49 1.10 0.61
C VAL A 57 4.47 0.96 -0.52
N GLY A 58 4.95 0.91 -1.76
CA GLY A 58 4.13 0.70 -2.95
C GLY A 58 4.82 -0.22 -3.97
N ALA A 59 4.02 -0.83 -4.83
CA ALA A 59 4.51 -1.69 -5.90
C ALA A 59 3.60 -1.59 -7.13
N GLU A 60 4.21 -1.71 -8.31
CA GLU A 60 3.48 -2.03 -9.52
C GLU A 60 3.25 -3.55 -9.58
N ILE A 61 1.98 -3.95 -9.60
CA ILE A 61 1.55 -5.33 -9.70
C ILE A 61 1.22 -5.64 -11.15
N GLN A 62 1.87 -6.66 -11.69
CA GLN A 62 1.52 -7.21 -13.00
C GLN A 62 0.22 -8.01 -12.88
N SER A 63 -0.92 -7.32 -12.97
CA SER A 63 -2.24 -7.96 -12.94
C SER A 63 -2.56 -8.60 -14.29
N VAL A 64 -3.50 -9.55 -14.30
CA VAL A 64 -3.98 -10.22 -15.51
C VAL A 64 -4.62 -9.23 -16.49
N LYS A 65 -5.15 -8.10 -16.01
CA LYS A 65 -5.82 -7.07 -16.82
C LYS A 65 -4.91 -5.89 -17.19
N GLY A 66 -3.63 -5.95 -16.80
CA GLY A 66 -2.66 -4.87 -16.99
C GLY A 66 -2.01 -4.43 -15.67
N PRO A 67 -0.93 -3.64 -15.72
CA PRO A 67 -0.25 -3.18 -14.51
C PRO A 67 -1.17 -2.34 -13.62
N VAL A 68 -1.12 -2.61 -12.31
CA VAL A 68 -1.86 -1.86 -11.28
C VAL A 68 -0.88 -1.40 -10.23
N PHE A 69 -0.86 -0.10 -9.93
CA PHE A 69 -0.13 0.39 -8.77
C PHE A 69 -0.94 0.19 -7.50
N ALA A 70 -0.28 -0.34 -6.47
CA ALA A 70 -0.86 -0.45 -5.15
C ALA A 70 0.13 0.01 -4.09
N ALA A 71 -0.38 0.59 -2.99
CA ALA A 71 0.45 1.10 -1.90
C ALA A 71 -0.30 1.04 -0.56
N TYR A 72 0.47 1.06 0.53
CA TYR A 72 -0.04 1.40 1.85
C TYR A 72 0.89 2.44 2.48
N PHE A 73 0.34 3.40 3.24
CA PHE A 73 1.12 4.43 3.90
C PHE A 73 0.45 4.95 5.17
N ALA A 74 1.27 5.42 6.11
CA ALA A 74 0.79 6.01 7.35
C ALA A 74 0.20 7.41 7.10
N ALA A 75 -0.78 7.79 7.92
CA ALA A 75 -1.33 9.14 7.94
C ALA A 75 -0.29 10.18 8.39
N SER A 76 0.59 9.80 9.30
CA SER A 76 1.56 10.71 9.89
C SER A 76 2.84 9.99 10.36
N ARG A 77 3.82 10.79 10.75
CA ARG A 77 4.97 10.39 11.56
C ARG A 77 5.18 11.47 12.62
N ASP A 78 5.73 11.10 13.76
CA ASP A 78 5.90 12.05 14.87
C ASP A 78 7.09 12.99 14.64
N ARG A 79 8.20 12.45 14.10
CA ARG A 79 9.40 13.20 13.72
C ARG A 79 10.00 12.65 12.43
N TYR A 80 10.85 13.44 11.80
CA TYR A 80 11.48 13.13 10.53
C TYR A 80 12.31 11.83 10.53
N ASP A 81 13.03 11.60 11.62
CA ASP A 81 13.93 10.47 11.86
C ASP A 81 13.22 9.23 12.42
N THR A 82 11.91 9.33 12.69
CA THR A 82 11.11 8.22 13.24
C THR A 82 10.41 7.41 12.17
N GLN A 83 10.01 6.18 12.54
CA GLN A 83 9.22 5.32 11.65
C GLN A 83 7.81 5.90 11.40
N PRO A 84 7.20 5.62 10.24
CA PRO A 84 5.81 6.01 9.99
C PRO A 84 4.84 5.47 11.04
N ASN A 85 3.92 6.31 11.51
CA ASN A 85 2.99 5.98 12.57
C ASN A 85 1.69 5.38 12.00
N TYR A 86 1.73 4.11 11.57
CA TYR A 86 0.56 3.39 11.04
C TYR A 86 -0.58 3.24 12.06
N LYS A 87 -0.26 3.34 13.36
CA LYS A 87 -1.26 3.36 14.45
C LYS A 87 -1.99 4.69 14.58
N SER A 88 -1.52 5.78 13.97
CA SER A 88 -2.29 7.03 13.91
C SER A 88 -3.33 6.98 12.78
N GLY A 89 -3.04 6.24 11.72
CA GLY A 89 -3.90 6.04 10.57
C GLY A 89 -3.14 5.29 9.47
N LEU A 90 -3.85 4.42 8.76
CA LEU A 90 -3.34 3.67 7.62
C LEU A 90 -4.21 4.03 6.40
N PHE A 91 -3.55 4.35 5.29
CA PHE A 91 -4.17 4.49 3.99
C PHE A 91 -3.76 3.35 3.08
N VAL A 92 -4.69 2.91 2.23
CA VAL A 92 -4.47 1.90 1.20
C VAL A 92 -4.83 2.50 -0.14
N LEU A 93 -3.95 2.31 -1.11
CA LEU A 93 -4.13 2.69 -2.50
C LEU A 93 -4.14 1.44 -3.35
N VAL A 94 -5.17 1.26 -4.18
CA VAL A 94 -5.23 0.20 -5.19
C VAL A 94 -5.90 0.76 -6.43
N ASP A 95 -5.22 0.66 -7.58
CA ASP A 95 -5.79 1.06 -8.87
C ASP A 95 -6.28 2.53 -8.85
N GLY A 96 -5.41 3.41 -8.34
CA GLY A 96 -5.66 4.84 -8.18
C GLY A 96 -6.70 5.20 -7.11
N ALA A 97 -7.41 4.26 -6.50
CA ALA A 97 -8.38 4.54 -5.43
C ALA A 97 -7.71 4.51 -4.06
N VAL A 98 -7.99 5.51 -3.22
CA VAL A 98 -7.39 5.64 -1.87
C VAL A 98 -8.45 5.48 -0.78
N TYR A 99 -8.13 4.72 0.26
CA TYR A 99 -9.03 4.41 1.38
C TYR A 99 -8.33 4.60 2.73
N ALA A 100 -9.00 5.25 3.69
CA ALA A 100 -8.55 5.38 5.06
C ALA A 100 -9.06 4.21 5.91
N VAL A 101 -8.17 3.33 6.37
CA VAL A 101 -8.53 2.03 6.98
C VAL A 101 -9.17 2.17 8.38
N ARG A 102 -8.87 3.23 9.13
CA ARG A 102 -9.49 3.44 10.46
C ARG A 102 -10.81 4.20 10.41
N GLN A 103 -10.92 5.13 9.47
CA GLN A 103 -12.15 5.92 9.30
C GLN A 103 -13.21 5.13 8.54
N GLU A 104 -12.80 4.23 7.65
CA GLU A 104 -13.67 3.35 6.89
C GLU A 104 -13.42 1.89 7.31
N LYS A 105 -14.46 1.07 7.44
CA LYS A 105 -14.31 -0.37 7.69
C LYS A 105 -13.70 -1.06 6.47
N ILE A 106 -12.39 -0.95 6.30
CA ILE A 106 -11.66 -1.54 5.18
C ILE A 106 -11.04 -2.86 5.61
N THR A 107 -11.30 -3.89 4.82
CA THR A 107 -10.70 -5.21 5.01
C THR A 107 -10.14 -5.74 3.70
N THR A 108 -9.35 -6.80 3.76
CA THR A 108 -8.79 -7.45 2.57
C THR A 108 -9.03 -8.95 2.61
N SER A 109 -9.17 -9.55 1.43
CA SER A 109 -9.15 -11.00 1.26
C SER A 109 -8.19 -11.39 0.15
N ILE A 110 -7.65 -12.60 0.25
CA ILE A 110 -6.80 -13.20 -0.80
C ILE A 110 -7.37 -14.57 -1.14
N ARG A 111 -7.83 -14.73 -2.38
CA ARG A 111 -8.32 -16.00 -2.92
C ARG A 111 -7.25 -16.60 -3.83
N ARG A 112 -7.04 -17.91 -3.72
CA ARG A 112 -6.03 -18.65 -4.50
C ARG A 112 -6.73 -19.46 -5.59
N GLY A 113 -6.30 -19.25 -6.83
CA GLY A 113 -6.60 -20.12 -7.96
C GLY A 113 -5.41 -21.02 -8.29
N PHE A 114 -5.51 -21.78 -9.38
CA PHE A 114 -4.44 -22.68 -9.83
C PHE A 114 -3.24 -21.94 -10.41
N ARG A 115 -3.48 -20.88 -11.19
CA ARG A 115 -2.44 -20.04 -11.85
C ARG A 115 -2.52 -18.56 -11.49
N THR A 116 -3.48 -18.17 -10.68
CA THR A 116 -3.73 -16.77 -10.30
C THR A 116 -4.05 -16.67 -8.83
N ARG A 117 -3.85 -15.47 -8.27
CA ARG A 117 -4.38 -15.05 -6.98
C ARG A 117 -5.23 -13.81 -7.20
N GLU A 118 -6.24 -13.65 -6.38
CA GLU A 118 -7.09 -12.47 -6.35
C GLU A 118 -6.95 -11.82 -4.99
N PHE A 119 -6.46 -10.58 -4.95
CA PHE A 119 -6.53 -9.70 -3.80
C PHE A 119 -7.78 -8.83 -3.93
N THR A 120 -8.62 -8.80 -2.90
CA THR A 120 -9.82 -7.96 -2.89
C THR A 120 -9.78 -7.01 -1.71
N LEU A 121 -9.93 -5.72 -2.00
CA LEU A 121 -10.18 -4.68 -1.02
C LEU A 121 -11.69 -4.53 -0.82
N LEU A 122 -12.13 -4.64 0.42
CA LEU A 122 -13.52 -4.62 0.84
C LEU A 122 -13.79 -3.37 1.67
N ARG A 123 -14.97 -2.76 1.50
CA ARG A 123 -15.51 -1.72 2.38
C ARG A 123 -16.77 -2.28 3.04
N GLY A 124 -16.67 -2.57 4.34
CA GLY A 124 -17.58 -3.52 4.98
C GLY A 124 -17.49 -4.87 4.29
N ASP A 125 -18.62 -5.41 3.84
CA ASP A 125 -18.67 -6.69 3.11
C ASP A 125 -18.72 -6.51 1.59
N ARG A 126 -18.60 -5.26 1.09
CA ARG A 126 -18.72 -4.95 -0.34
C ARG A 126 -17.34 -4.84 -1.00
N PRO A 127 -17.06 -5.62 -2.06
CA PRO A 127 -15.81 -5.48 -2.81
C PRO A 127 -15.75 -4.12 -3.50
N GLN A 128 -14.62 -3.43 -3.33
CA GLN A 128 -14.35 -2.14 -3.96
C GLN A 128 -13.38 -2.28 -5.13
N ARG A 129 -12.31 -3.05 -4.92
CA ARG A 129 -11.26 -3.31 -5.92
C ARG A 129 -10.79 -4.75 -5.79
N SER A 130 -10.63 -5.42 -6.93
CA SER A 130 -9.98 -6.73 -7.01
C SER A 130 -8.82 -6.64 -7.98
N VAL A 131 -7.67 -7.16 -7.57
CA VAL A 131 -6.49 -7.34 -8.41
C VAL A 131 -6.25 -8.83 -8.57
N GLU A 132 -6.44 -9.33 -9.78
CA GLU A 132 -6.07 -10.70 -10.14
C GLU A 132 -4.65 -10.68 -10.72
N TYR A 133 -3.74 -11.50 -10.21
CA TYR A 133 -2.33 -11.52 -10.59
C TYR A 133 -1.79 -12.95 -10.72
N PRO A 134 -0.79 -13.20 -11.60
CA PRO A 134 -0.21 -14.52 -11.80
C PRO A 134 0.39 -15.15 -10.52
N TRP A 135 0.26 -16.46 -10.40
CA TRP A 135 0.77 -17.29 -9.30
C TRP A 135 1.13 -18.70 -9.82
N PRO A 136 2.13 -19.43 -9.27
CA PRO A 136 3.10 -19.07 -8.26
C PRO A 136 4.40 -18.54 -8.88
N TRP A 137 4.63 -17.24 -8.88
CA TRP A 137 5.87 -16.71 -9.47
C TRP A 137 7.03 -16.70 -8.49
N TYR A 138 6.79 -16.77 -7.18
CA TYR A 138 7.87 -16.85 -6.18
C TYR A 138 7.42 -17.71 -4.98
N ARG A 139 8.19 -18.75 -4.66
CA ARG A 139 8.02 -19.60 -3.46
C ARG A 139 8.10 -18.67 -2.24
N GLU A 140 7.19 -18.79 -1.29
CA GLU A 140 7.16 -17.93 -0.08
C GLU A 140 8.20 -18.42 0.96
N PRO A 141 9.36 -17.77 1.17
CA PRO A 141 10.08 -17.92 2.43
C PRO A 141 9.35 -17.09 3.49
N PHE A 142 8.81 -17.75 4.52
CA PHE A 142 8.15 -17.06 5.62
C PHE A 142 9.10 -16.85 6.79
N MET A 143 9.16 -15.60 7.27
CA MET A 143 9.24 -15.33 8.71
C MET A 143 8.24 -14.22 9.02
N SER A 144 7.19 -14.57 9.75
CA SER A 144 6.23 -13.61 10.30
C SER A 144 6.78 -13.09 11.62
N SER A 145 7.53 -11.99 11.56
CA SER A 145 7.78 -11.12 12.71
C SER A 145 7.15 -9.79 12.38
N ASP A 146 6.12 -9.39 13.11
CA ASP A 146 5.43 -8.09 13.12
C ASP A 146 5.00 -7.41 11.78
N PRO A 147 3.86 -6.70 11.77
CA PRO A 147 3.44 -5.87 10.64
C PRO A 147 4.48 -4.80 10.30
N GLY A 148 5.01 -4.82 9.07
CA GLY A 148 6.10 -3.95 8.61
C GLY A 148 7.51 -4.54 8.82
N LEU A 149 7.62 -5.68 9.50
CA LEU A 149 8.86 -6.47 9.64
C LEU A 149 8.76 -7.85 8.95
N ALA A 150 7.54 -8.26 8.56
CA ALA A 150 7.28 -9.50 7.84
C ALA A 150 7.83 -9.46 6.42
N ARG A 151 8.72 -10.40 6.09
CA ARG A 151 9.38 -10.51 4.78
C ARG A 151 8.55 -11.39 3.84
N SER A 152 7.44 -10.87 3.35
CA SER A 152 6.75 -11.47 2.20
C SER A 152 7.49 -11.07 0.93
N GLN A 153 7.58 -11.95 -0.08
CA GLN A 153 7.93 -11.55 -1.45
C GLN A 153 6.69 -11.16 -2.28
N ASP A 154 5.49 -11.33 -1.72
CA ASP A 154 4.20 -10.94 -2.29
C ASP A 154 3.72 -9.65 -1.60
N PHE A 155 3.74 -8.54 -2.33
CA PHE A 155 3.34 -7.22 -1.84
C PHE A 155 1.86 -7.15 -1.44
N LEU A 156 0.96 -7.77 -2.21
CA LEU A 156 -0.48 -7.74 -1.92
C LEU A 156 -0.78 -8.51 -0.63
N ARG A 157 0.02 -9.54 -0.33
CA ARG A 157 -0.02 -10.23 0.96
C ARG A 157 0.52 -9.38 2.12
N GLU A 158 1.62 -8.66 1.91
CA GLU A 158 2.13 -7.71 2.92
C GLU A 158 1.09 -6.65 3.25
N MET A 159 0.53 -6.01 2.22
CA MET A 159 -0.53 -5.02 2.38
C MET A 159 -1.75 -5.59 3.12
N SER A 160 -2.18 -6.81 2.77
CA SER A 160 -3.26 -7.48 3.51
C SER A 160 -2.94 -7.67 5.00
N THR A 161 -1.66 -7.89 5.33
CA THR A 161 -1.21 -8.05 6.72
C THR A 161 -1.21 -6.70 7.44
N MET A 162 -0.74 -5.64 6.78
CA MET A 162 -0.78 -4.28 7.30
C MET A 162 -2.21 -3.80 7.59
N VAL A 163 -3.15 -4.03 6.65
CA VAL A 163 -4.56 -3.68 6.83
C VAL A 163 -5.16 -4.42 8.02
N ARG A 164 -4.90 -5.73 8.13
CA ARG A 164 -5.40 -6.54 9.26
C ARG A 164 -4.84 -6.06 10.60
N ALA A 165 -3.58 -5.63 10.63
CA ALA A 165 -2.92 -5.23 11.87
C ALA A 165 -3.32 -3.84 12.36
N TYR A 166 -3.52 -2.88 11.46
CA TYR A 166 -3.73 -1.47 11.81
C TYR A 166 -5.15 -0.95 11.53
N GLY A 167 -6.00 -1.79 10.92
CA GLY A 167 -7.41 -1.50 10.63
C GLY A 167 -8.41 -1.98 11.67
N ALA A 168 -7.97 -2.67 12.72
CA ALA A 168 -8.79 -3.06 13.86
C ALA A 168 -8.80 -1.97 14.94
#